data_AF-A0AAJ0F868-F1
#
_entry.id   AF-A0AAJ0F868-F1
#
_cell.length_a   1.000
_cell.length_b   1.000
_cell.length_c   1.000
_cell.angle_alpha   90.00
_cell.angle_beta   90.00
_cell.angle_gamma   90.00
#
_symmetry.space_group_name_H-M   'P 1'
#
loop_
_entity.id
_entity.type
_entity.pdbx_description
1 polymer ?
#
loop_
_entity_poly.entity_id
_entity_poly.type
_entity_poly.pdbx_seq_one_letter_code
_entity_poly.pdbx_strand_id
1 'polypeptide(L)'
;MTQQQQQRRLLTLKGLPKANLPPFPSSSSSPPSDLAPFLITLLLESLPLLDSIPTSSPTTSSSSSSESTGEWRHLTQKKYPSSSDAPVDLYERSILVGDEGKEEEETWALRRSVHSDDGVTGKTASWEEFWVAFKEKHVECEGEYMPSVVAAEVLGSWTGEEGEMGVESTEQSKTYTNFTLDLAAMRHRIGRPILQDRVFPILQMTCAVQTSSPSPSPSSPPAQDQEQQQQAQPQPQDPSPKHHESENYKEIIIITIPIPDLFTPNPPQSQSPNPIQNINLQGKINTKNTTIGLYASVERFRRIEEGKKIEWVMATASDARGVLPRWVQGRAVPGQIGKDVPLFLEWVSKRR
;
A
#
# COMPACT_ATOMS: atom_id res chain seq x y z
N MET A 1 13.02 22.20 -29.50
CA MET A 1 13.78 20.98 -29.14
C MET A 1 13.58 20.75 -27.65
N THR A 2 12.49 20.09 -27.30
CA THR A 2 12.11 19.80 -25.91
C THR A 2 12.88 18.57 -25.46
N GLN A 3 13.81 18.74 -24.52
CA GLN A 3 14.39 17.60 -23.79
C GLN A 3 13.22 16.89 -23.10
N GLN A 4 12.91 15.67 -23.55
CA GLN A 4 12.22 14.71 -22.71
C GLN A 4 13.07 14.56 -21.45
N GLN A 5 12.61 15.15 -20.36
CA GLN A 5 13.14 14.89 -19.04
C GLN A 5 12.84 13.41 -18.79
N GLN A 6 13.86 12.56 -18.95
CA GLN A 6 13.76 11.13 -18.73
C GLN A 6 13.16 10.92 -17.34
N GLN A 7 11.90 10.49 -17.31
CA GLN A 7 11.09 10.53 -16.10
C GLN A 7 11.66 9.48 -15.16
N ARG A 8 12.32 9.94 -14.09
CA ARG A 8 12.97 9.10 -13.10
C ARG A 8 11.91 8.21 -12.44
N ARG A 9 12.14 6.89 -12.45
CA ARG A 9 11.28 5.91 -11.77
C ARG A 9 11.06 6.29 -10.30
N LEU A 10 9.80 6.42 -9.91
CA LEU A 10 9.37 6.78 -8.56
C LEU A 10 9.46 5.58 -7.60
N LEU A 11 9.04 4.38 -8.04
CA LEU A 11 9.03 3.17 -7.21
C LEU A 11 10.43 2.54 -7.11
N THR A 12 11.27 3.08 -6.24
CA THR A 12 12.67 2.65 -6.00
C THR A 12 13.14 2.94 -4.57
N LEU A 13 14.19 2.25 -4.10
CA LEU A 13 14.84 2.57 -2.82
C LEU A 13 15.50 3.94 -2.78
N LYS A 14 15.89 4.50 -3.94
CA LYS A 14 16.43 5.86 -4.01
C LYS A 14 15.41 6.89 -3.52
N GLY A 15 14.12 6.58 -3.64
CA GLY A 15 13.02 7.39 -3.15
C GLY A 15 12.86 8.74 -3.85
N LEU A 16 11.97 9.54 -3.28
CA LEU A 16 11.65 10.88 -3.74
C LEU A 16 12.24 11.92 -2.77
N PRO A 17 13.10 12.84 -3.23
CA PRO A 17 13.53 13.97 -2.39
C PRO A 17 12.31 14.78 -1.94
N LYS A 18 12.30 15.26 -0.69
CA LYS A 18 11.17 16.05 -0.16
C LYS A 18 10.87 17.28 -1.01
N ALA A 19 11.86 17.86 -1.69
CA ALA A 19 11.68 19.02 -2.57
C ALA A 19 10.79 18.72 -3.78
N ASN A 20 10.67 17.44 -4.15
CA ASN A 20 9.90 16.95 -5.29
C ASN A 20 8.54 16.38 -4.89
N LEU A 21 8.13 16.50 -3.62
CA LEU A 21 6.77 16.17 -3.22
C LEU A 21 5.78 17.12 -3.91
N PRO A 22 4.55 16.64 -4.23
CA PRO A 22 3.52 17.53 -4.73
C PRO A 22 3.25 18.65 -3.71
N PRO A 23 2.86 19.87 -4.14
CA PRO A 23 2.48 20.93 -3.22
C PRO A 23 1.39 20.45 -2.25
N PHE A 24 1.51 20.75 -0.96
CA PHE A 24 0.45 20.46 0.01
C PHE A 24 -0.83 21.22 -0.35
N PRO A 25 -2.02 20.61 -0.19
CA PRO A 25 -3.27 21.33 -0.40
C PRO A 25 -3.31 22.55 0.52
N SER A 26 -3.51 23.72 -0.08
CA SER A 26 -3.84 24.93 0.68
C SER A 26 -5.28 24.82 1.14
N SER A 27 -5.64 25.41 2.28
CA SER A 27 -6.97 25.31 2.91
C SER A 27 -8.16 25.82 2.06
N SER A 28 -7.98 26.16 0.78
CA SER A 28 -9.00 26.83 -0.04
C SER A 28 -8.92 26.58 -1.55
N SER A 29 -8.38 25.47 -2.04
CA SER A 29 -8.37 25.21 -3.49
C SER A 29 -8.47 23.74 -3.86
N SER A 30 -9.03 23.48 -5.05
CA SER A 30 -8.96 22.22 -5.77
C SER A 30 -7.55 21.60 -5.74
N PRO A 31 -7.43 20.26 -5.81
CA PRO A 31 -6.12 19.60 -5.79
C PRO A 31 -5.19 20.20 -6.85
N PRO A 32 -3.87 20.34 -6.57
CA PRO A 32 -2.93 20.87 -7.54
C PRO A 32 -3.02 20.11 -8.87
N SER A 33 -2.90 20.82 -10.01
CA SER A 33 -3.00 20.23 -11.36
C SER A 33 -2.07 19.03 -11.57
N ASP A 34 -0.97 18.98 -10.83
CA ASP A 34 0.11 18.00 -10.99
C ASP A 34 -0.10 16.75 -10.11
N LEU A 35 -1.10 16.77 -9.22
CA LEU A 35 -1.35 15.67 -8.28
C LEU A 35 -1.90 14.42 -8.99
N ALA A 36 -2.90 14.57 -9.87
CA ALA A 36 -3.46 13.43 -10.61
C ALA A 36 -2.41 12.76 -11.52
N PRO A 37 -1.63 13.50 -12.36
CA PRO A 37 -0.52 12.91 -13.11
C PRO A 37 0.51 12.18 -12.25
N PHE A 38 0.84 12.72 -11.08
CA PHE A 38 1.78 12.09 -10.14
C PHE A 38 1.25 10.72 -9.64
N LEU A 39 -0.01 10.66 -9.20
CA LEU A 39 -0.65 9.43 -8.71
C LEU A 39 -0.77 8.38 -9.82
N ILE A 40 -1.18 8.79 -11.01
CA ILE A 40 -1.31 7.91 -12.17
C ILE A 40 0.06 7.36 -12.58
N THR A 41 1.10 8.20 -12.58
CA THR A 41 2.47 7.74 -12.85
C THR A 41 2.91 6.69 -11.84
N LEU A 42 2.68 6.94 -10.55
CA LEU A 42 3.04 6.01 -9.49
C LEU A 42 2.30 4.67 -9.62
N LEU A 43 1.00 4.71 -9.93
CA LEU A 43 0.19 3.53 -10.23
C LEU A 43 0.76 2.76 -11.42
N LEU A 44 0.92 3.42 -12.58
CA LEU A 44 1.37 2.79 -13.82
C LEU A 44 2.77 2.17 -13.71
N GLU A 45 3.69 2.80 -12.97
CA GLU A 45 5.01 2.23 -12.71
C GLU A 45 4.96 0.95 -11.85
N SER A 46 3.93 0.81 -11.02
CA SER A 46 3.77 -0.31 -10.09
C SER A 46 3.06 -1.53 -10.70
N LEU A 47 2.17 -1.31 -11.68
CA LEU A 47 1.37 -2.37 -12.29
C LEU A 47 2.23 -3.49 -12.91
N PRO A 48 3.30 -3.22 -13.69
CA PRO A 48 4.15 -4.28 -14.22
C PRO A 48 4.79 -5.17 -13.14
N LEU A 49 5.12 -4.60 -11.98
CA LEU A 49 5.65 -5.36 -10.86
C LEU A 49 4.56 -6.25 -10.25
N LEU A 50 3.36 -5.70 -10.02
CA LEU A 50 2.20 -6.43 -9.50
C LEU A 50 1.72 -7.55 -10.43
N ASP A 51 1.73 -7.32 -11.74
CA ASP A 51 1.25 -8.27 -12.74
C ASP A 51 2.26 -9.40 -13.01
N SER A 52 3.54 -9.17 -12.68
CA SER A 52 4.57 -10.20 -12.72
C SER A 52 4.51 -11.20 -11.54
N ILE A 53 3.70 -10.94 -10.51
CA ILE A 53 3.63 -11.77 -9.30
C ILE A 53 3.07 -13.16 -9.63
N PRO A 54 3.73 -14.26 -9.18
CA PRO A 54 3.22 -15.61 -9.39
C PRO A 54 1.82 -15.81 -8.79
N THR A 55 0.88 -16.29 -9.60
CA THR A 55 -0.52 -16.51 -9.21
C THR A 55 -0.79 -17.92 -8.68
N SER A 56 0.13 -18.85 -8.93
CA SER A 56 0.06 -20.23 -8.45
C SER A 56 1.26 -20.52 -7.54
N SER A 57 1.03 -21.27 -6.46
CA SER A 57 2.14 -21.79 -5.66
C SER A 57 2.97 -22.74 -6.54
N PRO A 58 4.32 -22.73 -6.44
CA PRO A 58 5.15 -23.59 -7.26
C PRO A 58 4.81 -25.05 -6.99
N THR A 59 4.41 -25.77 -8.05
CA THR A 59 4.36 -27.22 -8.03
C THR A 59 5.77 -27.74 -7.84
N THR A 60 5.93 -28.71 -6.94
CA THR A 60 7.20 -29.32 -6.51
C THR A 60 7.93 -30.02 -7.66
N SER A 61 8.46 -29.29 -8.64
CA SER A 61 9.35 -29.82 -9.69
C SER A 61 9.84 -28.72 -10.64
N SER A 62 10.73 -27.84 -10.16
CA SER A 62 11.74 -27.23 -11.03
C SER A 62 12.82 -26.57 -10.17
N SER A 63 13.71 -27.40 -9.64
CA SER A 63 15.06 -26.96 -9.29
C SER A 63 15.81 -26.66 -10.61
N SER A 64 15.50 -25.53 -11.25
CA SER A 64 16.35 -24.95 -12.28
C SER A 64 17.09 -23.78 -11.66
N SER A 65 18.38 -23.97 -11.44
CA SER A 65 19.37 -22.96 -11.08
C SER A 65 19.64 -22.00 -12.25
N SER A 66 18.59 -21.41 -12.83
CA SER A 66 18.74 -20.34 -13.80
C SER A 66 18.68 -19.02 -13.05
N GLU A 67 19.81 -18.33 -12.99
CA GLU A 67 19.90 -16.89 -12.72
C GLU A 67 19.20 -16.14 -13.87
N SER A 68 17.87 -16.27 -13.99
CA SER A 68 17.10 -15.40 -14.86
C SER A 68 16.94 -14.06 -14.14
N THR A 69 17.82 -13.12 -14.46
CA THR A 69 17.61 -11.72 -14.14
C THR A 69 16.26 -11.29 -14.69
N GLY A 70 15.26 -11.11 -13.82
CA GLY A 70 13.94 -10.59 -14.21
C GLY A 70 12.71 -11.39 -13.78
N GLU A 71 12.84 -12.60 -13.24
CA GLU A 71 11.68 -13.36 -12.72
C GLU A 71 11.68 -13.49 -11.20
N TRP A 72 10.52 -13.73 -10.60
CA TRP A 72 10.40 -13.99 -9.17
C TRP A 72 10.87 -15.41 -8.85
N ARG A 73 11.99 -15.52 -8.11
CA ARG A 73 12.51 -16.78 -7.59
C ARG A 73 11.80 -17.14 -6.30
N HIS A 74 11.11 -18.28 -6.26
CA HIS A 74 10.54 -18.81 -5.01
C HIS A 74 11.65 -19.15 -4.02
N LEU A 75 11.45 -18.75 -2.76
CA LEU A 75 12.39 -19.01 -1.68
C LEU A 75 11.89 -20.13 -0.77
N THR A 76 10.68 -19.98 -0.25
CA THR A 76 10.09 -20.92 0.71
C THR A 76 8.61 -20.62 0.89
N GLN A 77 7.89 -21.60 1.45
CA GLN A 77 6.56 -21.40 1.99
C GLN A 77 6.61 -21.54 3.52
N LYS A 78 5.91 -20.67 4.26
CA LYS A 78 5.78 -20.72 5.71
C LYS A 78 4.33 -20.95 6.12
N LYS A 79 4.12 -21.65 7.24
CA LYS A 79 2.80 -21.90 7.83
C LYS A 79 2.76 -21.38 9.25
N TYR A 80 1.61 -20.83 9.65
CA TYR A 80 1.40 -20.26 10.97
C TYR A 80 0.10 -20.80 11.60
N PRO A 81 0.03 -22.11 11.89
CA PRO A 81 -1.24 -22.79 12.22
C PRO A 81 -1.97 -22.25 13.46
N SER A 82 -1.28 -21.50 14.33
CA SER A 82 -1.87 -20.83 15.48
C SER A 82 -2.63 -19.55 15.14
N SER A 83 -2.25 -18.84 14.07
CA SER A 83 -2.70 -17.48 13.78
C SER A 83 -3.10 -17.22 12.32
N SER A 84 -2.86 -18.16 11.40
CA SER A 84 -3.31 -18.09 10.02
C SER A 84 -3.67 -19.47 9.48
N ASP A 85 -4.75 -19.56 8.73
CA ASP A 85 -5.14 -20.76 7.98
C ASP A 85 -4.48 -20.86 6.60
N ALA A 86 -3.92 -19.75 6.11
CA ALA A 86 -3.22 -19.66 4.84
C ALA A 86 -1.69 -19.82 4.98
N PRO A 87 -1.04 -20.59 4.08
CA PRO A 87 0.41 -20.51 3.95
C PRO A 87 0.84 -19.15 3.36
N VAL A 88 2.07 -18.74 3.67
CA VAL A 88 2.71 -17.56 3.09
C VAL A 88 3.86 -18.00 2.20
N ASP A 89 3.73 -17.81 0.89
CA ASP A 89 4.80 -18.01 -0.08
C ASP A 89 5.72 -16.79 -0.11
N LEU A 90 7.03 -17.03 -0.12
CA LEU A 90 8.06 -16.01 -0.17
C LEU A 90 8.90 -16.14 -1.44
N TYR A 91 9.19 -15.02 -2.07
CA TYR A 91 9.97 -14.93 -3.30
C TYR A 91 10.99 -13.79 -3.20
N GLU A 92 11.96 -13.80 -4.11
CA GLU A 92 12.83 -12.65 -4.37
C GLU A 92 13.02 -12.40 -5.86
N ARG A 93 13.33 -11.16 -6.21
CA ARG A 93 13.70 -10.74 -7.56
C ARG A 93 14.67 -9.58 -7.48
N SER A 94 15.68 -9.55 -8.33
CA SER A 94 16.50 -8.36 -8.53
C SER A 94 16.02 -7.58 -9.75
N ILE A 95 16.00 -6.25 -9.64
CA ILE A 95 15.61 -5.33 -10.71
C ILE A 95 16.71 -4.29 -10.87
N LEU A 96 17.08 -3.98 -12.11
CA LEU A 96 18.01 -2.89 -12.39
C LEU A 96 17.29 -1.54 -12.30
N VAL A 97 17.86 -0.61 -11.55
CA VAL A 97 17.28 0.70 -11.27
C VAL A 97 18.32 1.79 -11.47
N GLY A 98 18.02 2.76 -12.32
CA GLY A 98 18.90 3.90 -12.58
C GLY A 98 18.75 4.42 -13.99
N ASP A 99 19.59 5.37 -14.34
CA ASP A 99 19.74 5.84 -15.71
C ASP A 99 20.56 4.82 -16.51
N GLU A 100 20.37 4.81 -17.83
CA GLU A 100 21.09 3.92 -18.74
C GLU A 100 22.62 4.08 -18.55
N GLY A 101 23.30 2.97 -18.27
CA GLY A 101 24.74 2.93 -18.00
C GLY A 101 25.16 3.29 -16.57
N LYS A 102 24.20 3.54 -15.66
CA LYS A 102 24.41 3.75 -14.21
C LYS A 102 23.38 2.97 -13.38
N GLU A 103 22.88 1.85 -13.90
CA GLU A 103 21.93 1.01 -13.22
C GLU A 103 22.56 0.36 -11.98
N GLU A 104 21.81 0.36 -10.89
CA GLU A 104 22.13 -0.37 -9.68
C GLU A 104 21.15 -1.52 -9.53
N GLU A 105 21.63 -2.66 -9.04
CA GLU A 105 20.77 -3.79 -8.72
C GLU A 105 20.01 -3.53 -7.41
N GLU A 106 18.69 -3.62 -7.48
CA GLU A 106 17.79 -3.50 -6.34
C GLU A 106 17.07 -4.84 -6.11
N THR A 107 17.30 -5.46 -4.94
CA THR A 107 16.66 -6.72 -4.56
C THR A 107 15.30 -6.46 -3.91
N TRP A 108 14.26 -7.07 -4.47
CA TRP A 108 12.90 -7.06 -3.99
C TRP A 108 12.54 -8.41 -3.37
N ALA A 109 11.90 -8.39 -2.21
CA ALA A 109 11.28 -9.54 -1.58
C ALA A 109 9.77 -9.47 -1.79
N LEU A 110 9.13 -10.60 -2.04
CA LEU A 110 7.69 -10.71 -2.23
C LEU A 110 7.11 -11.73 -1.25
N ARG A 111 5.97 -11.39 -0.65
CA ARG A 111 5.10 -12.35 0.04
C ARG A 111 3.76 -12.45 -0.68
N ARG A 112 3.20 -13.66 -0.65
CA ARG A 112 1.85 -13.96 -1.15
C ARG A 112 1.12 -14.90 -0.20
N SER A 113 -0.14 -14.62 0.05
CA SER A 113 -1.05 -15.48 0.82
C SER A 113 -2.49 -15.34 0.30
N VAL A 114 -3.32 -16.36 0.52
CA VAL A 114 -4.72 -16.37 0.08
C VAL A 114 -5.59 -16.83 1.24
N HIS A 115 -6.51 -15.97 1.65
CA HIS A 115 -7.32 -16.12 2.86
C HIS A 115 -8.79 -16.29 2.48
N SER A 116 -9.58 -16.98 3.30
CA SER A 116 -11.04 -16.97 3.16
C SER A 116 -11.60 -15.61 3.56
N ASP A 117 -12.56 -15.06 2.83
CA ASP A 117 -13.29 -13.85 3.25
C ASP A 117 -14.23 -14.22 4.41
N ASP A 118 -13.72 -14.17 5.65
CA ASP A 118 -14.43 -14.58 6.86
C ASP A 118 -14.00 -13.79 8.10
N GLY A 119 -14.98 -13.14 8.75
CA GLY A 119 -14.80 -12.41 10.00
C GLY A 119 -14.98 -13.26 11.27
N VAL A 120 -15.14 -14.59 11.18
CA VAL A 120 -15.51 -15.44 12.33
C VAL A 120 -14.37 -16.35 12.78
N THR A 121 -13.66 -17.03 11.87
CA THR A 121 -12.75 -18.16 12.21
C THR A 121 -11.46 -17.76 12.97
N GLY A 122 -11.20 -16.47 13.20
CA GLY A 122 -10.08 -15.94 14.01
C GLY A 122 -8.66 -16.19 13.45
N LYS A 123 -8.54 -16.95 12.35
CA LYS A 123 -7.30 -17.22 11.62
C LYS A 123 -7.31 -16.66 10.20
N THR A 124 -8.29 -15.84 9.91
CA THR A 124 -8.52 -15.14 8.66
C THR A 124 -9.29 -13.84 8.96
N ALA A 125 -9.44 -12.97 7.97
CA ALA A 125 -10.12 -11.69 8.06
C ALA A 125 -11.12 -11.50 6.91
N SER A 126 -12.18 -10.74 7.18
CA SER A 126 -13.14 -10.33 6.15
C SER A 126 -12.57 -9.24 5.27
N TRP A 127 -13.15 -9.03 4.09
CA TRP A 127 -12.78 -7.94 3.21
C TRP A 127 -12.90 -6.57 3.88
N GLU A 128 -13.93 -6.38 4.71
CA GLU A 128 -14.13 -5.14 5.46
C GLU A 128 -12.97 -4.89 6.43
N GLU A 129 -12.47 -5.93 7.11
CA GLU A 129 -11.33 -5.79 8.01
C GLU A 129 -10.04 -5.47 7.26
N PHE A 130 -9.82 -6.07 6.09
CA PHE A 130 -8.73 -5.68 5.21
C PHE A 130 -8.88 -4.24 4.69
N TRP A 131 -10.10 -3.84 4.31
CA TRP A 131 -10.40 -2.49 3.85
C TRP A 131 -10.08 -1.45 4.93
N VAL A 132 -10.66 -1.59 6.12
CA VAL A 132 -10.39 -0.67 7.23
C VAL A 132 -8.90 -0.64 7.57
N ALA A 133 -8.25 -1.81 7.69
CA ALA A 133 -6.87 -1.87 8.14
C ALA A 133 -5.86 -1.35 7.12
N PHE A 134 -6.07 -1.54 5.81
CA PHE A 134 -5.07 -1.25 4.79
C PHE A 134 -5.45 -0.11 3.84
N LYS A 135 -6.74 0.14 3.62
CA LYS A 135 -7.22 1.24 2.79
C LYS A 135 -7.47 2.51 3.61
N GLU A 136 -8.10 2.39 4.78
CA GLU A 136 -8.51 3.56 5.57
C GLU A 136 -7.51 3.95 6.66
N LYS A 137 -6.97 2.96 7.39
CA LYS A 137 -6.20 3.20 8.63
C LYS A 137 -4.83 2.56 8.65
N HIS A 138 -4.21 2.41 7.47
CA HIS A 138 -2.95 1.68 7.30
C HIS A 138 -1.87 2.01 8.33
N VAL A 139 -1.51 3.29 8.45
CA VAL A 139 -0.42 3.72 9.33
C VAL A 139 -0.74 3.45 10.82
N GLU A 140 -2.00 3.66 11.21
CA GLU A 140 -2.48 3.41 12.58
C GLU A 140 -2.45 1.91 12.89
N CYS A 141 -3.07 1.08 12.04
CA CYS A 141 -3.17 -0.36 12.25
C CYS A 141 -1.79 -1.03 12.27
N GLU A 142 -0.90 -0.69 11.32
CA GLU A 142 0.47 -1.21 11.28
C GLU A 142 1.25 -0.83 12.55
N GLY A 143 1.06 0.38 13.05
CA GLY A 143 1.66 0.84 14.31
C GLY A 143 1.26 0.02 15.53
N GLU A 144 0.11 -0.66 15.49
CA GLU A 144 -0.39 -1.45 16.60
C GLU A 144 -0.12 -2.94 16.47
N TYR A 145 -0.28 -3.52 15.28
CA TYR A 145 -0.11 -4.97 15.11
C TYR A 145 1.35 -5.38 14.98
N MET A 146 2.25 -4.46 14.60
CA MET A 146 3.68 -4.76 14.49
C MET A 146 4.41 -4.54 15.81
N PRO A 147 4.94 -5.59 16.48
CA PRO A 147 5.62 -5.43 17.77
C PRO A 147 6.90 -4.60 17.70
N SER A 148 7.49 -4.47 16.52
CA SER A 148 8.70 -3.67 16.32
C SER A 148 8.42 -2.17 16.25
N VAL A 149 7.20 -1.76 15.93
CA VAL A 149 6.85 -0.34 15.78
C VAL A 149 6.67 0.28 17.15
N VAL A 150 7.34 1.41 17.39
CA VAL A 150 7.24 2.16 18.66
C VAL A 150 6.60 3.54 18.48
N ALA A 151 6.42 3.97 17.24
CA ALA A 151 5.64 5.15 16.85
C ALA A 151 5.29 5.03 15.36
N ALA A 152 4.07 5.36 14.97
CA ALA A 152 3.61 5.45 13.60
C ALA A 152 2.72 6.69 13.47
N GLU A 153 3.02 7.55 12.51
CA GLU A 153 2.31 8.83 12.40
C GLU A 153 2.12 9.29 10.96
N VAL A 154 0.92 9.82 10.68
CA VAL A 154 0.64 10.61 9.49
C VAL A 154 1.09 12.06 9.74
N LEU A 155 2.12 12.45 9.01
CA LEU A 155 2.78 13.75 9.13
C LEU A 155 2.03 14.83 8.34
N GLY A 156 1.44 14.46 7.21
CA GLY A 156 0.54 15.29 6.40
C GLY A 156 -0.23 14.44 5.40
N SER A 157 -1.37 14.95 4.93
CA SER A 157 -2.24 14.25 3.96
C SER A 157 -2.63 15.19 2.83
N TRP A 158 -2.71 14.64 1.61
CA TRP A 158 -3.34 15.29 0.45
C TRP A 158 -4.80 14.87 0.29
N THR A 159 -5.21 13.84 1.03
CA THR A 159 -6.58 13.36 1.06
C THR A 159 -7.46 14.44 1.70
N GLY A 160 -8.51 14.86 1.00
CA GLY A 160 -9.45 15.86 1.48
C GLY A 160 -10.34 15.35 2.61
N GLU A 161 -11.21 16.21 3.14
CA GLU A 161 -12.20 15.82 4.17
C GLU A 161 -13.16 14.72 3.68
N GLU A 162 -13.34 14.59 2.36
CA GLU A 162 -14.17 13.56 1.72
C GLU A 162 -13.52 12.16 1.73
N GLY A 163 -12.28 12.02 2.18
CA GLY A 163 -11.61 10.71 2.32
C GLY A 163 -10.98 10.15 1.03
N GLU A 164 -11.08 10.86 -0.10
CA GLU A 164 -10.41 10.54 -1.35
C GLU A 164 -10.02 11.82 -2.13
N MET A 165 -9.27 11.66 -3.24
CA MET A 165 -8.75 12.78 -4.05
C MET A 165 -9.51 13.04 -5.36
N GLY A 166 -10.66 12.38 -5.58
CA GLY A 166 -11.48 12.57 -6.80
C GLY A 166 -10.74 12.27 -8.12
N VAL A 167 -9.68 11.45 -8.06
CA VAL A 167 -8.88 11.03 -9.21
C VAL A 167 -9.38 9.67 -9.69
N GLU A 168 -9.54 9.54 -11.00
CA GLU A 168 -9.87 8.26 -11.65
C GLU A 168 -8.85 7.95 -12.75
N SER A 169 -8.52 6.68 -12.92
CA SER A 169 -7.70 6.18 -14.03
C SER A 169 -8.27 4.86 -14.52
N THR A 170 -8.31 4.66 -15.84
CA THR A 170 -8.77 3.40 -16.44
C THR A 170 -7.62 2.74 -17.17
N GLU A 171 -7.17 1.59 -16.67
CA GLU A 171 -6.06 0.82 -17.25
C GLU A 171 -6.44 -0.66 -17.35
N GLN A 172 -6.15 -1.30 -18.49
CA GLN A 172 -6.43 -2.72 -18.71
C GLN A 172 -7.86 -3.16 -18.33
N SER A 173 -8.87 -2.34 -18.68
CA SER A 173 -10.28 -2.58 -18.34
C SER A 173 -10.61 -2.58 -16.83
N LYS A 174 -9.74 -1.99 -16.00
CA LYS A 174 -10.00 -1.69 -14.60
C LYS A 174 -10.11 -0.19 -14.40
N THR A 175 -11.11 0.22 -13.62
CA THR A 175 -11.26 1.60 -13.16
C THR A 175 -10.70 1.73 -11.75
N TYR A 176 -9.60 2.46 -11.63
CA TYR A 176 -8.94 2.81 -10.38
C TYR A 176 -9.51 4.13 -9.88
N THR A 177 -9.95 4.16 -8.63
CA THR A 177 -10.52 5.34 -7.97
C THR A 177 -10.18 5.30 -6.46
N ASN A 178 -10.79 6.16 -5.65
CA ASN A 178 -10.61 6.22 -4.20
C ASN A 178 -9.15 6.42 -3.81
N PHE A 179 -8.46 7.31 -4.55
CA PHE A 179 -7.06 7.60 -4.30
C PHE A 179 -6.88 8.36 -2.98
N THR A 180 -5.94 7.92 -2.16
CA THR A 180 -5.43 8.67 -0.99
C THR A 180 -3.92 8.84 -1.10
N LEU A 181 -3.39 9.88 -0.47
CA LEU A 181 -1.94 10.13 -0.43
C LEU A 181 -1.56 10.76 0.91
N ASP A 182 -0.71 10.04 1.65
CA ASP A 182 -0.25 10.44 2.97
C ASP A 182 1.28 10.47 3.04
N LEU A 183 1.81 11.52 3.67
CA LEU A 183 3.18 11.55 4.15
C LEU A 183 3.18 11.00 5.57
N ALA A 184 3.88 9.89 5.80
CA ALA A 184 3.92 9.22 7.09
C ALA A 184 5.35 8.89 7.53
N ALA A 185 5.51 8.54 8.80
CA ALA A 185 6.74 7.94 9.28
C ALA A 185 6.48 6.91 10.37
N MET A 186 7.27 5.83 10.34
CA MET A 186 7.24 4.78 11.36
C MET A 186 8.62 4.60 11.98
N ARG A 187 8.66 4.46 13.31
CA ARG A 187 9.86 4.17 14.08
C ARG A 187 9.87 2.71 14.50
N HIS A 188 10.84 1.94 14.02
CA HIS A 188 11.04 0.54 14.38
C HIS A 188 12.20 0.36 15.36
N ARG A 189 11.97 -0.50 16.35
CA ARG A 189 12.99 -1.04 17.24
C ARG A 189 13.62 -2.27 16.59
N ILE A 190 14.91 -2.20 16.24
CA ILE A 190 15.59 -3.30 15.51
C ILE A 190 16.33 -4.27 16.44
N GLY A 191 17.10 -3.78 17.43
CA GLY A 191 17.92 -4.69 18.23
C GLY A 191 18.81 -4.02 19.26
N ARG A 192 18.21 -3.44 20.31
CA ARG A 192 18.96 -2.92 21.46
C ARG A 192 19.79 -4.05 22.11
N PRO A 193 21.01 -3.76 22.62
CA PRO A 193 21.62 -2.44 22.76
C PRO A 193 22.51 -2.00 21.57
N ILE A 194 22.71 -2.86 20.56
CA ILE A 194 23.78 -2.68 19.57
C ILE A 194 23.34 -1.82 18.38
N LEU A 195 22.07 -1.90 17.98
CA LEU A 195 21.55 -1.18 16.83
C LEU A 195 20.59 -0.06 17.26
N GLN A 196 20.79 1.13 16.68
CA GLN A 196 19.85 2.25 16.81
C GLN A 196 18.48 1.88 16.23
N ASP A 197 17.43 2.53 16.73
CA ASP A 197 16.11 2.44 16.11
C ASP A 197 16.17 2.99 14.67
N ARG A 198 15.22 2.58 13.85
CA ARG A 198 15.05 3.06 12.47
C ARG A 198 13.82 3.92 12.35
N VAL A 199 13.91 5.01 11.61
CA VAL A 199 12.75 5.79 11.20
C VAL A 199 12.63 5.68 9.68
N PHE A 200 11.46 5.31 9.20
CA PHE A 200 11.15 5.19 7.79
C PHE A 200 10.16 6.29 7.40
N PRO A 201 10.64 7.42 6.84
CA PRO A 201 9.78 8.44 6.24
C PRO A 201 9.30 7.97 4.86
N ILE A 202 8.00 7.99 4.65
CA ILE A 202 7.37 7.46 3.44
C ILE A 202 6.31 8.41 2.89
N LEU A 203 6.13 8.36 1.57
CA LEU A 203 4.92 8.81 0.91
C LEU A 203 4.15 7.55 0.51
N GLN A 204 2.92 7.44 0.99
CA GLN A 204 2.05 6.29 0.80
C GLN A 204 0.82 6.69 0.01
N MET A 205 0.64 6.08 -1.16
CA MET A 205 -0.56 6.19 -1.97
C MET A 205 -1.41 4.94 -1.78
N THR A 206 -2.73 5.09 -1.68
CA THR A 206 -3.66 3.97 -1.87
C THR A 206 -4.65 4.28 -2.98
N CYS A 207 -5.17 3.25 -3.64
CA CYS A 207 -6.34 3.34 -4.51
C CYS A 207 -7.11 2.02 -4.50
N ALA A 208 -8.31 2.01 -5.06
CA ALA A 208 -9.16 0.82 -5.15
C ALA A 208 -9.66 0.61 -6.59
N VAL A 209 -9.94 -0.65 -6.95
CA VAL A 209 -10.54 -0.99 -8.25
C VAL A 209 -12.03 -1.23 -8.07
N GLN A 210 -12.84 -0.47 -8.78
CA GLN A 210 -14.29 -0.59 -8.74
C GLN A 210 -14.73 -1.97 -9.25
N THR A 211 -15.72 -2.55 -8.57
CA THR A 211 -16.45 -3.71 -9.06
C THR A 211 -17.23 -3.26 -10.29
N SER A 212 -16.99 -3.88 -11.45
CA SER A 212 -17.77 -3.60 -12.65
C SER A 212 -19.23 -3.93 -12.36
N SER A 213 -20.11 -2.93 -12.35
CA SER A 213 -21.55 -3.14 -12.24
C SER A 213 -21.98 -4.12 -13.34
N PRO A 214 -22.77 -5.18 -13.06
CA PRO A 214 -23.42 -5.90 -14.12
C PRO A 214 -24.26 -4.88 -14.91
N SER A 215 -24.00 -4.78 -16.21
CA SER A 215 -24.79 -3.96 -17.12
C SER A 215 -26.28 -4.21 -16.86
N PRO A 216 -27.11 -3.19 -16.60
CA PRO A 216 -28.54 -3.39 -16.53
C PRO A 216 -28.99 -3.91 -17.90
N SER A 217 -29.38 -5.17 -17.95
CA SER A 217 -30.03 -5.77 -19.11
C SER A 217 -31.20 -4.87 -19.54
N PRO A 218 -31.38 -4.59 -20.85
CA PRO A 218 -32.42 -3.68 -21.31
C PRO A 218 -33.80 -4.32 -21.14
N SER A 219 -34.42 -4.13 -19.98
CA SER A 219 -35.81 -4.50 -19.75
C SER A 219 -36.72 -3.37 -20.24
N SER A 220 -37.30 -3.61 -21.42
CA SER A 220 -38.67 -3.33 -21.90
C SER A 220 -39.46 -2.07 -21.44
N PRO A 221 -40.29 -1.49 -22.34
CA PRO A 221 -40.85 -0.13 -22.20
C PRO A 221 -41.92 0.00 -21.11
N PRO A 222 -42.22 1.24 -20.67
CA PRO A 222 -43.04 1.52 -19.49
C PRO A 222 -44.50 1.17 -19.72
N ALA A 223 -45.07 0.36 -18.81
CA ALA A 223 -46.51 0.18 -18.69
C ALA A 223 -47.08 1.26 -17.75
N GLN A 224 -48.23 1.79 -18.15
CA GLN A 224 -48.91 2.96 -17.62
C GLN A 224 -49.55 2.74 -16.23
N ASP A 225 -49.66 3.87 -15.52
CA ASP A 225 -50.43 4.22 -14.32
C ASP A 225 -51.49 3.25 -13.79
N GLN A 226 -51.43 2.97 -12.48
CA GLN A 226 -52.60 3.00 -11.60
C GLN A 226 -52.22 3.54 -10.20
N GLU A 227 -52.76 4.71 -9.86
CA GLU A 227 -52.85 5.24 -8.50
C GLU A 227 -53.73 4.35 -7.63
N GLN A 228 -53.18 3.81 -6.54
CA GLN A 228 -53.97 3.43 -5.36
C GLN A 228 -53.32 4.00 -4.11
N GLN A 229 -54.00 5.00 -3.54
CA GLN A 229 -53.75 5.51 -2.19
C GLN A 229 -54.09 4.42 -1.17
N GLN A 230 -53.08 3.93 -0.44
CA GLN A 230 -53.26 3.22 0.82
C GLN A 230 -52.50 3.97 1.91
N GLN A 231 -53.26 4.51 2.86
CA GLN A 231 -52.75 5.04 4.13
C GLN A 231 -52.07 3.91 4.90
N ALA A 232 -50.74 3.92 4.94
CA ALA A 232 -49.95 3.08 5.84
C ALA A 232 -49.45 3.95 7.01
N GLN A 233 -49.72 3.49 8.22
CA GLN A 233 -49.15 4.00 9.47
C GLN A 233 -47.62 4.08 9.38
N PRO A 234 -46.95 5.02 10.06
CA PRO A 234 -45.50 5.04 10.12
C PRO A 234 -45.01 3.80 10.89
N GLN A 235 -44.60 2.77 10.15
CA GLN A 235 -43.70 1.75 10.68
C GLN A 235 -42.38 2.44 11.07
N PRO A 236 -41.75 2.05 12.19
CA PRO A 236 -40.38 2.48 12.46
C PRO A 236 -39.53 2.03 11.27
N GLN A 237 -38.88 2.99 10.62
CA GLN A 237 -37.87 2.72 9.62
C GLN A 237 -36.78 1.90 10.31
N ASP A 238 -36.72 0.61 9.98
CA ASP A 238 -35.55 -0.21 10.21
C ASP A 238 -34.39 0.53 9.52
N PRO A 239 -33.30 0.88 10.22
CA PRO A 239 -32.18 1.54 9.56
C PRO A 239 -31.71 0.62 8.45
N SER A 240 -31.82 1.09 7.20
CA SER A 240 -31.26 0.43 6.03
C SER A 240 -29.88 -0.13 6.38
N PRO A 241 -29.53 -1.37 5.99
CA PRO A 241 -28.19 -1.88 6.19
C PRO A 241 -27.23 -0.87 5.57
N LYS A 242 -26.30 -0.35 6.37
CA LYS A 242 -25.24 0.51 5.86
C LYS A 242 -24.52 -0.31 4.78
N HIS A 243 -24.74 0.01 3.51
CA HIS A 243 -23.90 -0.54 2.46
C HIS A 243 -22.48 -0.08 2.78
N HIS A 244 -21.63 -1.03 3.16
CA HIS A 244 -20.24 -0.75 3.44
C HIS A 244 -19.58 -0.32 2.13
N GLU A 245 -18.95 0.85 2.10
CA GLU A 245 -18.32 1.42 0.89
C GLU A 245 -17.38 0.42 0.20
N SER A 246 -16.72 -0.43 0.99
CA SER A 246 -15.83 -1.52 0.56
C SER A 246 -16.48 -2.54 -0.39
N GLU A 247 -17.82 -2.70 -0.39
CA GLU A 247 -18.54 -3.62 -1.29
C GLU A 247 -18.42 -3.22 -2.76
N ASN A 248 -18.25 -1.92 -3.02
CA ASN A 248 -18.10 -1.38 -4.38
C ASN A 248 -16.75 -1.69 -5.00
N TYR A 249 -15.83 -2.29 -4.24
CA TYR A 249 -14.44 -2.50 -4.64
C TYR A 249 -14.04 -3.98 -4.56
N LYS A 250 -13.21 -4.39 -5.52
CA LYS A 250 -12.68 -5.75 -5.62
C LYS A 250 -11.17 -5.84 -5.43
N GLU A 251 -10.46 -4.72 -5.53
CA GLU A 251 -9.02 -4.65 -5.30
C GLU A 251 -8.65 -3.39 -4.50
N ILE A 252 -7.63 -3.50 -3.66
CA ILE A 252 -6.92 -2.38 -3.01
C ILE A 252 -5.48 -2.43 -3.49
N ILE A 253 -4.91 -1.28 -3.86
CA ILE A 253 -3.50 -1.12 -4.19
C ILE A 253 -2.88 -0.09 -3.26
N ILE A 254 -1.69 -0.38 -2.76
CA ILE A 254 -0.94 0.49 -1.87
C ILE A 254 0.47 0.59 -2.44
N ILE A 255 0.96 1.82 -2.59
CA ILE A 255 2.29 2.09 -3.11
C ILE A 255 3.00 3.00 -2.13
N THR A 256 4.19 2.57 -1.71
CA THR A 256 4.99 3.28 -0.74
C THR A 256 6.35 3.59 -1.34
N ILE A 257 6.75 4.86 -1.28
CA ILE A 257 8.08 5.32 -1.69
C ILE A 257 8.76 6.05 -0.53
N PRO A 258 10.09 5.87 -0.34
CA PRO A 258 10.78 6.51 0.77
C PRO A 258 11.04 7.99 0.47
N ILE A 259 11.04 8.84 1.51
CA ILE A 259 11.39 10.27 1.46
C ILE A 259 12.67 10.52 2.28
N PRO A 260 13.87 10.25 1.71
CA PRO A 260 15.09 10.03 2.48
C PRO A 260 15.57 11.25 3.29
N ASP A 261 15.23 12.46 2.84
CA ASP A 261 15.69 13.73 3.38
C ASP A 261 14.58 14.50 4.11
N LEU A 262 13.46 13.83 4.45
CA LEU A 262 12.30 14.45 5.08
C LEU A 262 12.67 15.24 6.34
N PHE A 263 13.49 14.63 7.21
CA PHE A 263 13.91 15.21 8.49
C PHE A 263 15.23 15.99 8.41
N THR A 264 15.83 16.11 7.23
CA THR A 264 17.04 16.93 7.05
C THR A 264 16.64 18.41 7.10
N PRO A 265 17.27 19.27 7.91
CA PRO A 265 16.97 20.70 7.90
C PRO A 265 17.12 21.32 6.51
N ASN A 266 16.22 22.23 6.14
CA ASN A 266 16.42 23.01 4.92
C ASN A 266 17.67 23.90 5.07
N PRO A 267 18.48 24.07 4.02
CA PRO A 267 19.59 25.02 4.07
C PRO A 267 19.03 26.43 4.31
N PRO A 268 19.75 27.28 5.07
CA PRO A 268 19.26 28.59 5.53
C PRO A 268 18.94 29.62 4.43
N GLN A 269 19.11 29.27 3.15
CA GLN A 269 18.89 30.13 1.98
C GLN A 269 17.92 29.56 0.93
N SER A 270 17.31 28.38 1.13
CA SER A 270 16.36 27.86 0.16
C SER A 270 14.99 28.53 0.30
N GLN A 271 14.75 29.59 -0.45
CA GLN A 271 13.40 30.01 -0.84
C GLN A 271 12.86 28.99 -1.85
N SER A 272 12.47 27.79 -1.38
CA SER A 272 11.78 26.85 -2.24
C SER A 272 10.35 27.35 -2.45
N PRO A 273 9.84 27.42 -3.69
CA PRO A 273 8.46 27.84 -3.95
C PRO A 273 7.41 26.84 -3.43
N ASN A 274 7.84 25.67 -2.93
CA ASN A 274 6.94 24.62 -2.45
C ASN A 274 6.59 24.81 -0.95
N PRO A 275 5.29 24.84 -0.59
CA PRO A 275 4.80 25.09 0.78
C PRO A 275 5.10 23.98 1.80
N ILE A 276 5.82 22.92 1.41
CA ILE A 276 6.23 21.81 2.29
C ILE A 276 7.05 22.32 3.49
N GLN A 277 7.64 23.51 3.41
CA GLN A 277 8.32 24.17 4.53
C GLN A 277 7.42 24.36 5.77
N ASN A 278 6.09 24.31 5.62
CA ASN A 278 5.13 24.55 6.71
C ASN A 278 4.58 23.27 7.37
N ILE A 279 4.99 22.05 6.96
CA ILE A 279 4.66 20.89 7.79
C ILE A 279 5.49 20.99 9.07
N ASN A 280 4.83 21.33 10.18
CA ASN A 280 5.47 21.24 11.49
C ASN A 280 5.66 19.75 11.84
N LEU A 281 6.79 19.20 11.40
CA LEU A 281 7.24 17.84 11.73
C LEU A 281 7.76 17.73 13.17
N GLN A 282 7.90 18.87 13.88
CA GLN A 282 8.55 18.92 15.18
C GLN A 282 7.60 18.38 16.26
N GLY A 283 8.01 17.29 16.92
CA GLY A 283 7.25 16.67 18.01
C GLY A 283 6.32 15.53 17.58
N LYS A 284 6.14 15.33 16.27
CA LYS A 284 5.43 14.21 15.68
C LYS A 284 6.20 12.90 15.92
N ILE A 285 7.25 12.63 15.15
CA ILE A 285 8.10 11.44 15.39
C ILE A 285 9.47 11.80 15.97
N ASN A 286 9.89 11.14 17.06
CA ASN A 286 11.21 11.36 17.65
C ASN A 286 12.31 10.69 16.80
N THR A 287 13.11 11.51 16.11
CA THR A 287 14.24 11.07 15.26
C THR A 287 15.60 11.10 15.96
N LYS A 288 15.68 11.49 17.24
CA LYS A 288 16.94 11.54 17.99
C LYS A 288 17.53 10.13 18.15
N ASN A 289 18.83 9.99 17.89
CA ASN A 289 19.57 8.72 17.98
C ASN A 289 18.97 7.59 17.13
N THR A 290 18.39 7.94 15.98
CA THR A 290 17.84 6.99 15.02
C THR A 290 18.63 7.06 13.72
N THR A 291 18.59 5.96 12.96
CA THR A 291 19.04 5.96 11.57
C THR A 291 17.82 6.01 10.66
N ILE A 292 17.86 6.84 9.61
CA ILE A 292 16.81 6.84 8.59
C ILE A 292 16.95 5.57 7.74
N GLY A 293 15.96 4.70 7.79
CA GLY A 293 15.84 3.54 6.92
C GLY A 293 15.04 3.89 5.67
N LEU A 294 15.19 3.09 4.62
CA LEU A 294 14.46 3.22 3.37
C LEU A 294 13.70 1.94 3.09
N TYR A 295 12.48 2.06 2.61
CA TYR A 295 11.82 0.97 1.89
C TYR A 295 10.91 1.55 0.83
N ALA A 296 10.78 0.80 -0.26
CA ALA A 296 9.76 0.98 -1.27
C ALA A 296 8.91 -0.29 -1.28
N SER A 297 7.60 -0.16 -1.49
CA SER A 297 6.72 -1.31 -1.57
C SER A 297 5.55 -1.08 -2.51
N VAL A 298 5.05 -2.19 -3.05
CA VAL A 298 3.74 -2.26 -3.68
C VAL A 298 2.98 -3.43 -3.06
N GLU A 299 1.73 -3.20 -2.71
CA GLU A 299 0.86 -4.16 -2.07
C GLU A 299 -0.48 -4.19 -2.80
N ARG A 300 -1.04 -5.40 -2.96
CA ARG A 300 -2.35 -5.61 -3.60
C ARG A 300 -3.16 -6.60 -2.79
N PHE A 301 -4.39 -6.21 -2.50
CA PHE A 301 -5.44 -7.07 -1.97
C PHE A 301 -6.47 -7.25 -3.07
N ARG A 302 -6.91 -8.48 -3.31
CA ARG A 302 -7.88 -8.77 -4.37
C ARG A 302 -8.85 -9.84 -3.96
N ARG A 303 -10.15 -9.55 -4.11
CA ARG A 303 -11.20 -10.56 -4.07
C ARG A 303 -11.06 -11.49 -5.28
N ILE A 304 -10.95 -12.78 -5.00
CA ILE A 304 -10.90 -13.85 -6.01
C ILE A 304 -11.99 -14.89 -5.70
N GLU A 305 -12.17 -15.86 -6.60
CA GLU A 305 -13.15 -16.94 -6.43
C GLU A 305 -14.56 -16.41 -6.06
N GLU A 306 -15.06 -15.45 -6.86
CA GLU A 306 -16.37 -14.80 -6.65
C GLU A 306 -16.50 -14.07 -5.30
N GLY A 307 -15.39 -13.59 -4.74
CA GLY A 307 -15.36 -12.88 -3.46
C GLY A 307 -15.27 -13.79 -2.24
N LYS A 308 -15.14 -15.11 -2.41
CA LYS A 308 -14.99 -16.07 -1.29
C LYS A 308 -13.60 -16.06 -0.68
N LYS A 309 -12.61 -15.54 -1.41
CA LYS A 309 -11.22 -15.47 -0.96
C LYS A 309 -10.59 -14.12 -1.27
N ILE A 310 -9.59 -13.78 -0.47
CA ILE A 310 -8.81 -12.55 -0.57
C ILE A 310 -7.36 -12.94 -0.80
N GLU A 311 -6.84 -12.62 -1.98
CA GLU A 311 -5.41 -12.70 -2.28
C GLU A 311 -4.73 -11.46 -1.72
N TRP A 312 -3.66 -11.68 -0.97
CA TRP A 312 -2.83 -10.63 -0.38
C TRP A 312 -1.38 -10.80 -0.82
N VAL A 313 -0.87 -9.83 -1.58
CA VAL A 313 0.52 -9.79 -2.06
C VAL A 313 1.19 -8.49 -1.66
N MET A 314 2.45 -8.56 -1.25
CA MET A 314 3.30 -7.40 -0.99
C MET A 314 4.69 -7.67 -1.54
N ALA A 315 5.19 -6.78 -2.40
CA ALA A 315 6.57 -6.73 -2.85
C ALA A 315 7.25 -5.52 -2.22
N THR A 316 8.45 -5.69 -1.68
CA THR A 316 9.22 -4.60 -1.08
C THR A 316 10.72 -4.73 -1.32
N ALA A 317 11.37 -3.60 -1.55
CA ALA A 317 12.80 -3.44 -1.40
C ALA A 317 13.08 -2.61 -0.15
N SER A 318 14.07 -2.99 0.65
CA SER A 318 14.40 -2.30 1.91
C SER A 318 15.92 -2.15 2.11
N ASP A 319 16.33 -0.99 2.61
CA ASP A 319 17.67 -0.69 3.11
C ASP A 319 17.53 0.01 4.47
N ALA A 320 17.68 -0.75 5.55
CA ALA A 320 17.70 -0.26 6.92
C ALA A 320 18.89 0.65 7.22
N ARG A 321 19.89 0.76 6.32
CA ARG A 321 21.12 1.58 6.46
C ARG A 321 21.91 1.31 7.75
N GLY A 322 22.97 2.10 7.94
CA GLY A 322 23.89 1.99 9.08
C GLY A 322 25.00 0.96 8.82
N VAL A 323 25.46 0.30 9.89
CA VAL A 323 26.60 -0.64 9.83
C VAL A 323 26.26 -2.05 9.34
N LEU A 324 24.97 -2.33 9.11
CA LEU A 324 24.53 -3.65 8.66
C LEU A 324 24.85 -3.84 7.17
N PRO A 325 25.64 -4.85 6.78
CA PRO A 325 25.88 -5.14 5.37
C PRO A 325 24.56 -5.42 4.62
N ARG A 326 24.40 -4.87 3.41
CA ARG A 326 23.16 -5.02 2.62
C ARG A 326 22.75 -6.48 2.40
N TRP A 327 23.70 -7.40 2.21
CA TRP A 327 23.41 -8.83 2.03
C TRP A 327 22.77 -9.47 3.27
N VAL A 328 23.09 -9.00 4.49
CA VAL A 328 22.46 -9.47 5.74
C VAL A 328 21.02 -8.99 5.80
N GLN A 329 20.80 -7.73 5.43
CA GLN A 329 19.46 -7.14 5.41
C GLN A 329 18.58 -7.84 4.37
N GLY A 330 19.06 -7.97 3.13
CA GLY A 330 18.32 -8.63 2.04
C GLY A 330 17.89 -10.07 2.38
N ARG A 331 18.73 -10.84 3.08
CA ARG A 331 18.35 -12.18 3.57
C ARG A 331 17.28 -12.17 4.67
N ALA A 332 17.17 -11.09 5.43
CA ALA A 332 16.21 -10.97 6.52
C ALA A 332 14.83 -10.50 6.04
N VAL A 333 14.76 -9.65 5.00
CA VAL A 333 13.51 -9.02 4.54
C VAL A 333 12.40 -10.04 4.24
N PRO A 334 12.60 -11.10 3.42
CA PRO A 334 11.54 -12.09 3.14
C PRO A 334 10.98 -12.71 4.43
N GLY A 335 11.87 -12.96 5.39
CA GLY A 335 11.50 -13.55 6.66
C GLY A 335 10.70 -12.62 7.57
N GLN A 336 10.91 -11.31 7.49
CA GLN A 336 10.16 -10.31 8.26
C GLN A 336 8.80 -10.07 7.65
N ILE A 337 8.72 -9.80 6.34
CA ILE A 337 7.43 -9.54 5.69
C ILE A 337 6.48 -10.74 5.83
N GLY A 338 7.02 -11.97 5.80
CA GLY A 338 6.21 -13.16 6.00
C GLY A 338 5.56 -13.29 7.38
N LYS A 339 5.98 -12.52 8.39
CA LYS A 339 5.38 -12.48 9.73
C LYS A 339 4.25 -11.47 9.85
N ASP A 340 4.15 -10.51 8.93
CA ASP A 340 3.11 -9.48 8.98
C ASP A 340 1.72 -10.10 8.88
N VAL A 341 1.57 -11.15 8.06
CA VAL A 341 0.32 -11.89 7.88
C VAL A 341 -0.22 -12.47 9.19
N PRO A 342 0.49 -13.36 9.92
CA PRO A 342 -0.02 -13.88 11.18
C PRO A 342 -0.16 -12.81 12.27
N LEU A 343 0.67 -11.76 12.27
CA LEU A 343 0.56 -10.66 13.23
C LEU A 343 -0.74 -9.87 13.03
N PHE A 344 -1.05 -9.51 11.77
CA PHE A 344 -2.29 -8.86 11.40
C PHE A 344 -3.52 -9.70 11.76
N LEU A 345 -3.54 -10.98 11.37
CA LEU A 345 -4.68 -11.85 11.62
C LEU A 345 -4.93 -12.10 13.11
N GLU A 346 -3.86 -12.28 13.90
CA GLU A 346 -3.97 -12.37 15.36
C GLU A 346 -4.50 -11.08 15.99
N TRP A 347 -4.06 -9.93 15.48
CA TRP A 347 -4.50 -8.61 15.94
C TRP A 347 -5.97 -8.35 15.60
N VAL A 348 -6.42 -8.68 14.38
CA VAL A 348 -7.85 -8.58 13.99
C VAL A 348 -8.68 -9.49 14.87
N SER A 349 -8.27 -10.76 15.04
CA SER A 349 -9.03 -11.72 15.85
C SER A 349 -9.18 -11.31 17.31
N LYS A 350 -8.21 -10.57 17.89
CA LYS A 350 -8.30 -10.07 19.28
C LYS A 350 -9.25 -8.88 19.44
N ARG A 351 -9.61 -8.21 18.34
CA ARG A 351 -10.48 -7.02 18.34
C ARG A 351 -11.95 -7.33 18.10
N ARG A 352 -12.25 -8.52 17.61
CA ARG A 352 -13.61 -9.08 17.55
C ARG A 352 -14.04 -9.50 18.94
#